data_AF-A0A915ZTI1-F1
#
_entry.id   AF-A0A915ZTI1-F1
#
_cell.length_a   1.000
_cell.length_b   1.000
_cell.length_c   1.000
_cell.angle_alpha   90.00
_cell.angle_beta   90.00
_cell.angle_gamma   90.00
#
_symmetry.space_group_name_H-M   'P 1'
#
loop_
_entity.id
_entity.type
_entity.pdbx_description
1 polymer ?
#
loop_
_entity_poly.entity_id
_entity_poly.type
_entity_poly.pdbx_seq_one_letter_code
_entity_poly.pdbx_strand_id
1 'polypeptide(L)'
;MEEESNSSSAPNRPTIDITTSTQPASQTPRSTTPNNPPARNASPVPQSSTTSNNIIPVTSTRRPSIYGTGEDRIVLDIGSLYIKAGFSGESRPRHIVPVYAGNMKVHWDPDFNGSGGVVKACGESCRVVGEFAELFDLEIGKYPDGLDVLYDRLAHYLREIYFRYLLTDPKQRKVVLCESPMLPLKLKQLIAKVLFENLQVPSISFAPSHMLALLTTGRTTGLVIDVGYLETTVLPTFSARPLTPYIRTTPLAGRALTKRLKELLSTFGSMIIPPSTKESPVHAKYLTPAVLEDIKTRFIFVSPIMVSAASIGIAEKTLVEDMENKYASVSSATNVLYPITISKSGRERQIGTLIIPGWIRERCAEVLFEGDEDESSVVGCALECLLKTPIHLRRPLASAILLVGGTTLLPNFQSRFGQELLRALHTDRRFKSLSGLADHIEFLEDSGSGKVFVANCRAWVGGSLIGSLKSTVVEITREKYTGQVPDWTTANLSKSDDNDE
;
A
#
# COMPACT_ATOMS: atom_id res chain seq x y z
N MET A 1 0.84 -79.86 -22.93
CA MET A 1 1.97 -79.19 -23.62
C MET A 1 2.60 -78.31 -22.55
N GLU A 2 3.29 -78.96 -21.60
CA GLU A 2 4.76 -79.18 -21.60
C GLU A 2 5.46 -77.86 -21.27
N GLU A 3 5.81 -77.59 -20.00
CA GLU A 3 7.00 -78.03 -19.24
C GLU A 3 8.35 -77.62 -19.86
N GLU A 4 9.08 -76.76 -19.11
CA GLU A 4 10.53 -76.69 -18.83
C GLU A 4 10.86 -75.23 -18.42
N SER A 5 11.31 -74.82 -17.23
CA SER A 5 12.21 -75.29 -16.15
C SER A 5 13.60 -74.59 -16.16
N ASN A 6 14.06 -74.23 -14.94
CA ASN A 6 15.39 -73.79 -14.48
C ASN A 6 15.84 -72.32 -14.69
N SER A 7 16.49 -71.63 -13.74
CA SER A 7 16.90 -71.93 -12.35
C SER A 7 17.61 -70.70 -11.72
N SER A 8 17.44 -70.51 -10.39
CA SER A 8 18.39 -69.95 -9.37
C SER A 8 19.04 -68.56 -9.59
N SER A 9 19.26 -67.66 -8.62
CA SER A 9 19.46 -67.74 -7.17
C SER A 9 19.44 -66.32 -6.56
N ALA A 10 18.86 -66.18 -5.36
CA ALA A 10 19.07 -65.02 -4.47
C ALA A 10 20.43 -65.13 -3.72
N PRO A 11 20.87 -64.07 -3.02
CA PRO A 11 20.80 -64.18 -1.56
C PRO A 11 20.43 -62.89 -0.78
N ASN A 12 19.55 -63.11 0.20
CA ASN A 12 19.58 -62.71 1.61
C ASN A 12 19.95 -61.29 2.06
N ARG A 13 18.91 -60.64 2.60
CA ARG A 13 18.91 -59.72 3.74
C ARG A 13 19.09 -60.50 5.06
N PRO A 14 19.64 -59.91 6.14
CA PRO A 14 19.31 -60.33 7.50
C PRO A 14 18.34 -59.33 8.16
N THR A 15 17.35 -59.89 8.84
CA THR A 15 16.41 -59.25 9.78
C THR A 15 16.68 -59.86 11.17
N ILE A 16 15.94 -59.40 12.22
CA ILE A 16 15.67 -60.01 13.56
C ILE A 16 16.44 -59.31 14.70
N ASP A 17 15.91 -58.89 15.87
CA ASP A 17 14.57 -58.83 16.52
C ASP A 17 14.66 -57.79 17.68
N ILE A 18 13.67 -56.94 17.97
CA ILE A 18 12.54 -57.05 18.94
C ILE A 18 12.89 -57.61 20.33
N THR A 19 12.73 -56.80 21.40
CA THR A 19 11.79 -57.04 22.54
C THR A 19 11.89 -55.99 23.67
N THR A 20 10.75 -55.34 23.92
CA THR A 20 10.10 -54.99 25.21
C THR A 20 10.88 -54.88 26.55
N SER A 21 10.72 -53.78 27.30
CA SER A 21 9.75 -53.68 28.42
C SER A 21 10.01 -52.50 29.41
N THR A 22 8.92 -51.83 29.80
CA THR A 22 8.55 -51.27 31.14
C THR A 22 9.45 -50.30 31.95
N GLN A 23 8.84 -49.15 32.28
CA GLN A 23 9.10 -48.17 33.38
C GLN A 23 9.27 -48.80 34.79
N PRO A 24 9.79 -48.12 35.86
CA PRO A 24 9.37 -46.79 36.36
C PRO A 24 10.41 -45.90 37.11
N ALA A 25 9.92 -44.80 37.69
CA ALA A 25 10.60 -43.65 38.32
C ALA A 25 11.16 -43.84 39.75
N SER A 26 12.12 -43.01 40.17
CA SER A 26 12.32 -42.48 41.56
C SER A 26 13.47 -41.43 41.55
N GLN A 27 13.23 -40.17 41.94
CA GLN A 27 13.41 -39.50 43.26
C GLN A 27 14.87 -39.19 43.70
N THR A 28 15.00 -37.97 44.24
CA THR A 28 16.15 -37.14 44.68
C THR A 28 17.12 -37.76 45.71
N PRO A 29 18.29 -37.13 45.99
CA PRO A 29 18.39 -36.31 47.21
C PRO A 29 19.30 -35.04 47.15
N ARG A 30 19.21 -34.27 48.25
CA ARG A 30 19.75 -32.95 48.59
C ARG A 30 21.19 -32.95 49.19
N SER A 31 21.86 -31.81 49.00
CA SER A 31 22.80 -31.04 49.88
C SER A 31 24.11 -31.65 50.42
N THR A 32 25.22 -30.91 50.26
CA THR A 32 25.98 -30.19 51.33
C THR A 32 27.27 -29.53 50.76
N THR A 33 27.59 -28.31 51.22
CA THR A 33 28.85 -27.55 51.00
C THR A 33 29.98 -28.10 51.90
N PRO A 34 31.30 -27.88 51.59
CA PRO A 34 32.00 -26.67 52.11
C PRO A 34 33.27 -26.16 51.34
N ASN A 35 33.62 -24.89 51.64
CA ASN A 35 34.96 -24.27 51.74
C ASN A 35 35.77 -23.76 50.50
N ASN A 36 36.11 -22.45 50.59
CA ASN A 36 37.11 -21.66 49.84
C ASN A 36 38.57 -22.14 50.06
N PRO A 37 39.53 -21.75 49.18
CA PRO A 37 40.53 -20.70 49.54
C PRO A 37 41.03 -19.85 48.31
N PRO A 38 42.07 -18.99 48.42
CA PRO A 38 42.03 -17.62 48.92
C PRO A 38 42.43 -16.54 47.87
N ALA A 39 42.16 -15.28 48.23
CA ALA A 39 42.47 -14.08 47.47
C ALA A 39 43.98 -13.73 47.41
N ARG A 40 44.41 -13.09 46.33
CA ARG A 40 45.64 -12.26 46.27
C ARG A 40 45.30 -10.84 45.80
N ASN A 41 45.71 -9.89 46.65
CA ASN A 41 45.61 -8.45 46.48
C ASN A 41 46.65 -7.91 45.48
N ALA A 42 46.28 -6.86 44.74
CA ALA A 42 47.20 -5.84 44.25
C ALA A 42 46.52 -4.46 44.35
N SER A 43 47.26 -3.49 44.90
CA SER A 43 46.83 -2.19 45.43
C SER A 43 46.87 -1.05 44.38
N PRO A 44 46.71 0.26 44.71
CA PRO A 44 45.77 1.16 44.04
C PRO A 44 46.43 2.25 43.18
N VAL A 45 45.67 2.87 42.26
CA VAL A 45 46.10 4.05 41.47
C VAL A 45 44.93 5.06 41.39
N PRO A 46 45.18 6.39 41.43
CA PRO A 46 44.31 7.38 42.06
C PRO A 46 43.22 7.98 41.18
N GLN A 47 42.24 8.58 41.85
CA GLN A 47 41.14 9.36 41.28
C GLN A 47 41.62 10.65 40.62
N SER A 48 41.16 10.90 39.39
CA SER A 48 41.04 12.24 38.81
C SER A 48 39.59 12.51 38.44
N SER A 49 39.08 13.63 38.94
CA SER A 49 37.71 14.14 38.84
C SER A 49 37.16 14.24 37.41
N THR A 50 36.05 13.57 37.15
CA THR A 50 35.16 13.89 36.03
C THR A 50 33.88 14.53 36.55
N THR A 51 33.69 15.77 36.14
CA THR A 51 32.50 16.60 36.24
C THR A 51 31.24 15.80 35.91
N SER A 52 30.25 15.91 36.80
CA SER A 52 28.91 15.35 36.65
C SER A 52 28.17 16.04 35.50
N ASN A 53 28.21 15.44 34.31
CA ASN A 53 27.17 15.67 33.32
C ASN A 53 25.99 14.76 33.67
N ASN A 54 25.01 15.33 34.39
CA ASN A 54 23.69 14.74 34.57
C ASN A 54 23.03 14.59 33.19
N ILE A 55 23.25 13.46 32.53
CA ILE A 55 22.35 12.99 31.49
C ILE A 55 21.11 12.49 32.23
N ILE A 56 20.10 13.35 32.32
CA ILE A 56 18.75 12.94 32.70
C ILE A 56 18.32 11.91 31.64
N PRO A 57 18.07 10.64 32.00
CA PRO A 57 17.48 9.72 31.06
C PRO A 57 16.06 10.23 30.81
N VAL A 58 15.77 10.68 29.58
CA VAL A 58 14.38 10.89 29.15
C VAL A 58 13.77 9.50 28.99
N THR A 59 13.42 8.87 30.12
CA THR A 59 12.44 7.80 30.13
C THR A 59 11.11 8.45 29.72
N SER A 60 10.72 8.26 28.45
CA SER A 60 9.35 8.51 28.04
C SER A 60 8.45 7.57 28.84
N THR A 61 7.92 8.07 29.95
CA THR A 61 6.94 7.40 30.81
C THR A 61 5.52 7.49 30.22
N ARG A 62 5.37 7.81 28.93
CA ARG A 62 4.06 7.81 28.27
C ARG A 62 3.57 6.36 28.15
N ARG A 63 2.77 5.92 29.13
CA ARG A 63 1.83 4.83 28.91
C ARG A 63 0.94 5.25 27.73
N PRO A 64 0.86 4.46 26.64
CA PRO A 64 -0.05 4.78 25.55
C PRO A 64 -1.47 4.71 26.12
N SER A 65 -2.12 5.87 26.23
CA SER A 65 -3.55 5.91 26.51
C SER A 65 -4.27 5.24 25.35
N ILE A 66 -5.20 4.34 25.65
CA ILE A 66 -6.08 3.72 24.66
C ILE A 66 -6.81 4.80 23.85
N TYR A 67 -6.99 6.02 24.35
CA TYR A 67 -7.66 7.11 23.63
C TYR A 67 -6.74 8.26 23.24
N GLY A 68 -5.41 8.03 23.29
CA GLY A 68 -4.42 9.11 23.25
C GLY A 68 -4.46 9.96 24.53
N THR A 69 -3.37 10.65 24.80
CA THR A 69 -3.33 11.76 25.77
C THR A 69 -4.04 12.96 25.14
N GLY A 70 -4.66 13.86 25.91
CA GLY A 70 -5.45 15.00 25.37
C GLY A 70 -4.71 15.93 24.39
N GLU A 71 -3.39 15.81 24.27
CA GLU A 71 -2.56 16.57 23.34
C GLU A 71 -2.31 15.89 21.99
N ASP A 72 -2.60 14.58 21.87
CA ASP A 72 -2.30 13.83 20.65
C ASP A 72 -3.21 14.27 19.50
N ARG A 73 -2.62 14.38 18.31
CA ARG A 73 -3.32 14.76 17.06
C ARG A 73 -3.87 13.51 16.36
N ILE A 74 -4.95 13.68 15.63
CA ILE A 74 -5.51 12.63 14.77
C ILE A 74 -4.82 12.70 13.41
N VAL A 75 -4.22 11.60 12.99
CA VAL A 75 -3.56 11.51 11.68
C VAL A 75 -4.52 10.83 10.71
N LEU A 76 -4.84 11.51 9.62
CA LEU A 76 -5.72 11.02 8.57
C LEU A 76 -4.94 10.94 7.26
N ASP A 77 -4.94 9.76 6.64
CA ASP A 77 -4.48 9.52 5.28
C ASP A 77 -5.69 9.04 4.47
N ILE A 78 -6.26 9.95 3.68
CA ILE A 78 -7.51 9.73 2.95
C ILE A 78 -7.16 9.32 1.51
N GLY A 79 -7.08 8.01 1.27
CA GLY A 79 -6.92 7.45 -0.06
C GLY A 79 -8.25 7.15 -0.75
N SER A 80 -8.19 6.87 -2.06
CA SER A 80 -9.38 6.58 -2.87
C SER A 80 -10.07 5.26 -2.50
N LEU A 81 -9.31 4.26 -2.03
CA LEU A 81 -9.86 2.96 -1.61
C LEU A 81 -9.86 2.72 -0.10
N TYR A 82 -8.89 3.29 0.60
CA TYR A 82 -8.67 3.05 2.02
C TYR A 82 -8.39 4.38 2.71
N ILE A 83 -9.03 4.59 3.86
CA ILE A 83 -8.73 5.69 4.77
C ILE A 83 -7.98 5.13 5.97
N LYS A 84 -6.78 5.67 6.25
CA LYS A 84 -5.97 5.25 7.40
C LYS A 84 -6.07 6.32 8.48
N ALA A 85 -6.35 5.87 9.71
CA ALA A 85 -6.61 6.76 10.83
C ALA A 85 -5.99 6.22 12.13
N GLY A 86 -5.58 7.13 13.01
CA GLY A 86 -5.03 6.83 14.33
C GLY A 86 -4.49 8.08 15.03
N PHE A 87 -3.71 7.87 16.09
CA PHE A 87 -3.16 8.96 16.89
C PHE A 87 -1.69 9.21 16.55
N SER A 88 -1.27 10.47 16.64
CA SER A 88 0.13 10.84 16.53
C SER A 88 0.96 10.16 17.63
N GLY A 89 2.12 9.61 17.25
CA GLY A 89 3.06 8.93 18.14
C GLY A 89 2.96 7.42 18.07
N GLU A 90 1.97 6.90 17.34
CA GLU A 90 1.82 5.48 17.08
C GLU A 90 2.64 5.06 15.85
N SER A 91 3.17 3.84 15.90
CA SER A 91 4.05 3.29 14.87
C SER A 91 3.30 2.69 13.66
N ARG A 92 1.97 2.65 13.71
CA ARG A 92 1.08 2.16 12.65
C ARG A 92 -0.31 2.79 12.82
N PRO A 93 -1.09 2.96 11.74
CA PRO A 93 -2.48 3.39 11.87
C PRO A 93 -3.25 2.40 12.72
N ARG A 94 -4.17 2.90 13.55
CA ARG A 94 -5.06 2.02 14.33
C ARG A 94 -6.04 1.29 13.44
N HIS A 95 -6.57 2.02 12.47
CA HIS A 95 -7.60 1.54 11.58
C HIS A 95 -7.28 1.91 10.14
N ILE A 96 -7.47 0.94 9.27
CA ILE A 96 -7.46 1.10 7.81
C ILE A 96 -8.87 0.72 7.38
N VAL A 97 -9.65 1.73 6.99
CA VAL A 97 -11.07 1.59 6.69
C VAL A 97 -11.25 1.55 5.17
N PRO A 98 -11.70 0.42 4.59
CA PRO A 98 -12.02 0.35 3.18
C PRO A 98 -13.26 1.18 2.84
N VAL A 99 -13.31 1.69 1.62
CA VAL A 99 -14.41 2.49 1.09
C VAL A 99 -15.42 1.58 0.37
N TYR A 100 -16.69 1.73 0.72
CA TYR A 100 -17.84 1.02 0.14
C TYR A 100 -18.94 1.98 -0.35
N ALA A 101 -19.64 1.57 -1.40
CA ALA A 101 -20.92 2.11 -1.85
C ALA A 101 -22.04 1.34 -1.15
N GLY A 102 -22.66 1.94 -0.14
CA GLY A 102 -23.76 1.30 0.60
C GLY A 102 -24.02 1.86 1.99
N ASN A 103 -23.05 2.55 2.58
CA ASN A 103 -23.21 3.14 3.91
C ASN A 103 -24.04 4.44 3.94
N MET A 104 -24.67 4.83 2.82
CA MET A 104 -25.43 6.08 2.73
C MET A 104 -26.86 5.79 2.27
N LYS A 105 -27.84 6.17 3.11
CA LYS A 105 -29.22 6.32 2.69
C LYS A 105 -29.28 7.53 1.74
N VAL A 106 -28.96 7.34 0.47
CA VAL A 106 -29.18 8.38 -0.54
C VAL A 106 -30.64 8.29 -0.98
N HIS A 107 -31.32 9.44 -1.06
CA HIS A 107 -32.65 9.54 -1.67
C HIS A 107 -32.62 8.90 -3.07
N TRP A 108 -33.55 7.98 -3.33
CA TRP A 108 -33.67 7.25 -4.59
C TRP A 108 -34.47 8.10 -5.59
N ASP A 109 -33.89 8.37 -6.76
CA ASP A 109 -34.61 8.86 -7.93
C ASP A 109 -35.31 7.66 -8.61
N PRO A 110 -36.65 7.67 -8.79
CA PRO A 110 -37.39 6.49 -9.21
C PRO A 110 -37.16 5.99 -10.63
N ASP A 111 -36.55 6.79 -11.49
CA ASP A 111 -36.54 6.51 -12.92
C ASP A 111 -35.25 5.83 -13.43
N PHE A 112 -34.27 5.58 -12.55
CA PHE A 112 -33.08 4.81 -12.92
C PHE A 112 -33.34 3.30 -12.78
N ASN A 113 -33.80 2.70 -13.87
CA ASN A 113 -34.17 1.29 -14.00
C ASN A 113 -32.95 0.34 -14.04
N GLY A 114 -32.02 0.50 -13.09
CA GLY A 114 -30.95 -0.43 -12.79
C GLY A 114 -31.24 -1.08 -11.44
N SER A 115 -31.35 -2.40 -11.41
CA SER A 115 -31.64 -3.23 -10.24
C SER A 115 -30.65 -3.02 -9.08
N GLY A 116 -30.86 -1.96 -8.29
CA GLY A 116 -30.12 -1.64 -7.06
C GLY A 116 -31.02 -1.79 -5.84
N GLY A 117 -31.24 -3.02 -5.41
CA GLY A 117 -32.05 -3.30 -4.22
C GLY A 117 -31.43 -2.72 -2.95
N VAL A 118 -32.22 -1.96 -2.20
CA VAL A 118 -31.92 -1.49 -0.85
C VAL A 118 -31.53 -2.67 0.04
N VAL A 119 -30.24 -2.78 0.41
CA VAL A 119 -29.81 -3.77 1.39
C VAL A 119 -30.17 -3.24 2.78
N LYS A 120 -31.26 -3.79 3.32
CA LYS A 120 -31.73 -3.56 4.69
C LYS A 120 -30.62 -3.91 5.68
N ALA A 121 -30.30 -2.97 6.56
CA ALA A 121 -29.28 -3.11 7.60
C ALA A 121 -29.43 -4.44 8.37
N CYS A 122 -28.41 -5.29 8.30
CA CYS A 122 -28.22 -6.36 9.26
C CYS A 122 -27.65 -5.74 10.54
N GLY A 123 -28.08 -6.22 11.71
CA GLY A 123 -27.88 -5.60 13.03
C GLY A 123 -26.44 -5.31 13.43
N GLU A 124 -26.24 -4.83 14.66
CA GLU A 124 -25.01 -4.26 15.24
C GLU A 124 -23.70 -5.05 15.04
N SER A 125 -23.77 -6.30 14.58
CA SER A 125 -22.64 -7.17 14.23
C SER A 125 -22.24 -7.18 12.75
N CYS A 126 -22.95 -6.49 11.84
CA CYS A 126 -22.63 -6.49 10.41
C CYS A 126 -21.48 -5.52 10.09
N ARG A 127 -20.26 -6.07 10.09
CA ARG A 127 -19.06 -5.42 9.55
C ARG A 127 -19.26 -5.25 8.03
N VAL A 128 -19.37 -4.00 7.58
CA VAL A 128 -19.44 -3.59 6.17
C VAL A 128 -20.73 -3.98 5.44
N VAL A 129 -21.56 -2.98 5.12
CA VAL A 129 -22.71 -3.13 4.21
C VAL A 129 -22.44 -2.29 2.96
N GLY A 130 -22.25 -2.93 1.81
CA GLY A 130 -22.03 -2.24 0.54
C GLY A 130 -21.02 -2.93 -0.37
N GLU A 131 -20.99 -2.52 -1.64
CA GLU A 131 -19.98 -2.97 -2.59
C GLU A 131 -18.71 -2.11 -2.47
N PHE A 132 -17.55 -2.72 -2.66
CA PHE A 132 -16.27 -2.00 -2.62
C PHE A 132 -16.25 -0.93 -3.71
N ALA A 133 -15.93 0.32 -3.34
CA ALA A 133 -16.07 1.45 -4.24
C ALA A 133 -15.00 2.52 -4.02
N GLU A 134 -14.76 3.32 -5.04
CA GLU A 134 -13.84 4.44 -4.98
C GLU A 134 -14.49 5.62 -4.23
N LEU A 135 -13.72 6.29 -3.36
CA LEU A 135 -14.13 7.52 -2.69
C LEU A 135 -14.11 8.70 -3.67
N PHE A 136 -12.96 8.88 -4.32
CA PHE A 136 -12.75 9.89 -5.35
C PHE A 136 -13.07 9.28 -6.71
N ASP A 137 -14.32 9.40 -7.13
CA ASP A 137 -14.68 9.09 -8.50
C ASP A 137 -14.08 10.16 -9.42
N LEU A 138 -13.25 9.75 -10.38
CA LEU A 138 -12.65 10.64 -11.37
C LEU A 138 -13.70 11.32 -12.27
N GLU A 139 -14.92 10.76 -12.32
CA GLU A 139 -16.02 11.30 -13.12
C GLU A 139 -16.96 12.22 -12.34
N ILE A 140 -16.64 12.55 -11.10
CA ILE A 140 -17.55 13.27 -10.21
C ILE A 140 -17.96 14.66 -10.73
N GLY A 141 -17.11 15.28 -11.56
CA GLY A 141 -17.41 16.56 -12.21
C GLY A 141 -18.42 16.47 -13.36
N LYS A 142 -18.79 15.26 -13.81
CA LYS A 142 -19.83 15.07 -14.84
C LYS A 142 -21.25 15.18 -14.27
N TYR A 143 -21.40 14.97 -12.97
CA TYR A 143 -22.70 15.03 -12.29
C TYR A 143 -22.87 16.39 -11.63
N PRO A 144 -23.99 17.10 -11.84
CA PRO A 144 -24.22 18.42 -11.25
C PRO A 144 -24.12 18.40 -9.73
N ASP A 145 -24.56 17.31 -9.09
CA ASP A 145 -24.56 17.15 -7.63
C ASP A 145 -23.39 16.29 -7.11
N GLY A 146 -22.40 16.00 -7.95
CA GLY A 146 -21.33 15.04 -7.61
C GLY A 146 -20.51 15.45 -6.38
N LEU A 147 -20.23 16.75 -6.21
CA LEU A 147 -19.49 17.26 -5.06
C LEU A 147 -20.29 17.18 -3.75
N ASP A 148 -21.61 17.37 -3.82
CA ASP A 148 -22.48 17.28 -2.64
C ASP A 148 -22.63 15.82 -2.19
N VAL A 149 -22.77 14.89 -3.14
CA VAL A 149 -22.73 13.45 -2.84
C VAL A 149 -21.39 13.07 -2.20
N LEU A 150 -20.27 13.59 -2.69
CA LEU A 150 -18.96 13.34 -2.08
C LEU A 150 -18.84 13.95 -0.68
N TYR A 151 -19.39 15.14 -0.48
CA TYR A 151 -19.43 15.78 0.84
C TYR A 151 -20.11 14.87 1.86
N ASP A 152 -21.29 14.36 1.53
CA ASP A 152 -22.05 13.48 2.41
C ASP A 152 -21.32 12.16 2.66
N ARG A 153 -20.73 11.55 1.62
CA ARG A 153 -19.92 10.33 1.75
C ARG A 153 -18.75 10.56 2.69
N LEU A 154 -17.99 11.64 2.48
CA LEU A 154 -16.82 11.95 3.28
C LEU A 154 -17.22 12.25 4.73
N ALA A 155 -18.29 13.02 4.95
CA ALA A 155 -18.81 13.31 6.28
C ALA A 155 -19.25 12.03 7.00
N HIS A 156 -19.88 11.10 6.31
CA HIS A 156 -20.23 9.79 6.87
C HIS A 156 -18.97 9.01 7.29
N TYR A 157 -17.98 8.83 6.41
CA TYR A 157 -16.76 8.09 6.72
C TYR A 157 -15.95 8.71 7.86
N LEU A 158 -15.79 10.04 7.85
CA LEU A 158 -15.05 10.71 8.90
C LEU A 158 -15.79 10.62 10.25
N ARG A 159 -17.13 10.72 10.29
CA ARG A 159 -17.91 10.46 11.53
C ARG A 159 -17.71 9.03 12.03
N GLU A 160 -17.81 8.03 11.17
CA GLU A 160 -17.53 6.64 11.56
C GLU A 160 -16.11 6.50 12.13
N ILE A 161 -15.11 7.10 11.49
CA ILE A 161 -13.71 7.11 11.97
C ILE A 161 -13.62 7.68 13.38
N TYR A 162 -14.20 8.84 13.65
CA TYR A 162 -14.14 9.45 14.98
C TYR A 162 -14.92 8.68 16.04
N PHE A 163 -16.17 8.32 15.76
CA PHE A 163 -17.08 7.80 16.78
C PHE A 163 -17.05 6.28 16.93
N ARG A 164 -16.75 5.52 15.87
CA ARG A 164 -16.75 4.05 15.91
C ARG A 164 -15.35 3.47 16.05
N TYR A 165 -14.37 4.04 15.37
CA TYR A 165 -13.02 3.50 15.33
C TYR A 165 -12.11 4.14 16.38
N LEU A 166 -12.00 5.47 16.39
CA LEU A 166 -11.10 6.20 17.29
C LEU A 166 -11.70 6.48 18.68
N LEU A 167 -13.03 6.41 18.79
CA LEU A 167 -13.79 6.62 20.03
C LEU A 167 -13.42 7.95 20.72
N THR A 168 -13.31 9.03 19.95
CA THR A 168 -12.90 10.36 20.43
C THR A 168 -13.77 11.46 19.85
N ASP A 169 -13.95 12.53 20.62
CA ASP A 169 -14.64 13.74 20.16
C ASP A 169 -13.74 14.51 19.17
N PRO A 170 -14.20 14.77 17.92
CA PRO A 170 -13.44 15.57 16.96
C PRO A 170 -13.14 16.99 17.44
N LYS A 171 -13.99 17.59 18.29
CA LYS A 171 -13.82 18.98 18.75
C LYS A 171 -12.63 19.19 19.66
N GLN A 172 -12.12 18.11 20.26
CA GLN A 172 -11.01 18.16 21.21
C GLN A 172 -9.66 17.91 20.55
N ARG A 173 -9.64 17.55 19.26
CA ARG A 173 -8.48 16.95 18.61
C ARG A 173 -8.10 17.67 17.33
N LYS A 174 -6.85 18.13 17.26
CA LYS A 174 -6.25 18.66 16.02
C LYS A 174 -6.00 17.53 15.03
N VAL A 175 -6.01 17.85 13.73
CA VAL A 175 -5.86 16.89 12.64
C VAL A 175 -4.56 17.13 11.88
N VAL A 176 -3.84 16.05 11.55
CA VAL A 176 -2.78 16.02 10.55
C VAL A 176 -3.30 15.27 9.34
N LEU A 177 -3.51 15.97 8.23
CA LEU A 177 -3.95 15.40 6.97
C LEU A 177 -2.72 15.08 6.10
N CYS A 178 -2.50 13.79 5.85
CA CYS A 178 -1.54 13.30 4.88
C CYS A 178 -2.17 13.44 3.50
N GLU A 179 -1.71 14.39 2.69
CA GLU A 179 -2.30 14.67 1.39
C GLU A 179 -1.35 14.33 0.24
N SER A 180 -1.91 13.89 -0.89
CA SER A 180 -1.15 13.82 -2.15
C SER A 180 -0.88 15.23 -2.67
N PRO A 181 0.34 15.54 -3.14
CA PRO A 181 0.63 16.83 -3.79
C PRO A 181 -0.28 17.13 -4.99
N MET A 182 -0.85 16.11 -5.62
CA MET A 182 -1.73 16.22 -6.80
C MET A 182 -3.22 16.19 -6.46
N LEU A 183 -3.58 16.27 -5.16
CA LEU A 183 -4.98 16.36 -4.75
C LEU A 183 -5.60 17.66 -5.29
N PRO A 184 -6.67 17.59 -6.10
CA PRO A 184 -7.33 18.78 -6.62
C PRO A 184 -7.79 19.73 -5.51
N LEU A 185 -7.56 21.03 -5.68
CA LEU A 185 -7.87 22.05 -4.66
C LEU A 185 -9.33 22.01 -4.20
N LYS A 186 -10.28 21.78 -5.12
CA LYS A 186 -11.71 21.63 -4.78
C LYS A 186 -11.97 20.47 -3.81
N LEU A 187 -11.29 19.34 -3.99
CA LEU A 187 -11.40 18.19 -3.09
C LEU A 187 -10.75 18.48 -1.75
N LYS A 188 -9.60 19.16 -1.75
CA LYS A 188 -8.93 19.60 -0.53
C LYS A 188 -9.80 20.55 0.30
N GLN A 189 -10.45 21.52 -0.34
CA GLN A 189 -11.42 22.42 0.28
C GLN A 189 -12.63 21.65 0.83
N LEU A 190 -13.12 20.65 0.10
CA LEU A 190 -14.23 19.81 0.55
C LEU A 190 -13.87 19.03 1.84
N ILE A 191 -12.67 18.45 1.90
CA ILE A 191 -12.18 17.76 3.09
C ILE A 191 -12.09 18.72 4.28
N ALA A 192 -11.54 19.91 4.07
CA ALA A 192 -11.46 20.93 5.10
C ALA A 192 -12.85 21.41 5.55
N LYS A 193 -13.79 21.58 4.62
CA LYS A 193 -15.19 21.93 4.91
C LYS A 193 -15.83 20.89 5.83
N VAL A 194 -15.72 19.59 5.51
CA VAL A 194 -16.25 18.53 6.37
C VAL A 194 -15.60 18.54 7.76
N LEU A 195 -14.28 18.69 7.83
CA LEU A 195 -13.56 18.68 9.10
C LEU A 195 -13.90 19.90 9.99
N PHE A 196 -13.97 21.11 9.43
CA PHE A 196 -14.23 22.34 10.20
C PHE A 196 -15.71 22.61 10.45
N GLU A 197 -16.57 22.44 9.44
CA GLU A 197 -17.98 22.80 9.55
C GLU A 197 -18.79 21.67 10.19
N ASN A 198 -18.55 20.42 9.75
CA ASN A 198 -19.32 19.28 10.26
C ASN A 198 -18.76 18.68 11.54
N LEU A 199 -17.46 18.38 11.56
CA LEU A 199 -16.81 17.75 12.71
C LEU A 199 -16.26 18.75 13.72
N GLN A 200 -16.17 20.03 13.35
CA GLN A 200 -15.79 21.12 14.25
C GLN A 200 -14.40 20.94 14.87
N VAL A 201 -13.45 20.39 14.11
CA VAL A 201 -12.08 20.20 14.58
C VAL A 201 -11.39 21.55 14.86
N PRO A 202 -10.50 21.65 15.87
CA PRO A 202 -9.83 22.92 16.19
C PRO A 202 -8.87 23.41 15.10
N SER A 203 -8.11 22.50 14.49
CA SER A 203 -7.15 22.84 13.44
C SER A 203 -6.82 21.66 12.55
N ILE A 204 -6.36 21.98 11.33
CA ILE A 204 -5.91 21.04 10.32
C ILE A 204 -4.50 21.42 9.89
N SER A 205 -3.57 20.47 9.99
CA SER A 205 -2.21 20.56 9.44
C SER A 205 -2.12 19.74 8.15
N PHE A 206 -1.65 20.36 7.09
CA PHE A 206 -1.57 19.79 5.75
C PHE A 206 -0.16 19.30 5.45
N ALA A 207 0.06 17.99 5.25
CA ALA A 207 1.40 17.45 5.08
C ALA A 207 1.53 16.57 3.81
N PRO A 208 2.47 16.87 2.88
CA PRO A 208 2.67 16.09 1.67
C PRO A 208 3.08 14.63 1.96
N SER A 209 2.31 13.66 1.45
CA SER A 209 2.48 12.22 1.70
C SER A 209 3.88 11.69 1.41
N HIS A 210 4.50 12.19 0.34
CA HIS A 210 5.82 11.74 -0.13
C HIS A 210 6.93 12.20 0.82
N MET A 211 6.85 13.43 1.32
CA MET A 211 7.78 13.93 2.34
C MET A 211 7.62 13.13 3.63
N LEU A 212 6.37 12.93 4.07
CA LEU A 212 6.07 12.14 5.27
C LEU A 212 6.67 10.74 5.16
N ALA A 213 6.50 10.08 4.02
CA ALA A 213 7.06 8.77 3.77
C ALA A 213 8.59 8.76 3.85
N LEU A 214 9.27 9.73 3.23
CA LEU A 214 10.73 9.80 3.26
C LEU A 214 11.27 10.00 4.69
N LEU A 215 10.61 10.83 5.50
CA LEU A 215 11.00 11.06 6.90
C LEU A 215 11.02 9.79 7.74
N THR A 216 10.18 8.79 7.41
CA THR A 216 10.19 7.51 8.12
C THR A 216 11.49 6.72 7.97
N THR A 217 12.28 7.03 6.94
CA THR A 217 13.60 6.41 6.68
C THR A 217 14.75 7.16 7.35
N GLY A 218 14.48 8.31 7.99
CA GLY A 218 15.51 9.20 8.53
C GLY A 218 16.30 9.98 7.47
N ARG A 219 15.92 9.90 6.19
CA ARG A 219 16.52 10.67 5.09
C ARG A 219 15.73 11.95 4.85
N THR A 220 16.44 13.00 4.44
CA THR A 220 15.85 14.28 4.03
C THR A 220 15.89 14.48 2.52
N THR A 221 16.66 13.66 1.79
CA THR A 221 16.80 13.71 0.33
C THR A 221 16.54 12.32 -0.23
N GLY A 222 15.76 12.25 -1.30
CA GLY A 222 15.43 11.00 -1.99
C GLY A 222 14.35 11.17 -3.06
N LEU A 223 14.27 10.18 -3.95
CA LEU A 223 13.21 10.07 -4.95
C LEU A 223 12.09 9.17 -4.40
N VAL A 224 10.93 9.75 -4.13
CA VAL A 224 9.78 8.99 -3.60
C VAL A 224 8.84 8.64 -4.74
N ILE A 225 8.55 7.35 -4.90
CA ILE A 225 7.69 6.79 -5.93
C ILE A 225 6.49 6.18 -5.23
N ASP A 226 5.35 6.87 -5.25
CA ASP A 226 4.09 6.42 -4.67
C ASP A 226 3.23 5.73 -5.74
N VAL A 227 3.15 4.41 -5.71
CA VAL A 227 2.28 3.62 -6.60
C VAL A 227 0.97 3.34 -5.87
N GLY A 228 0.07 4.32 -5.96
CA GLY A 228 -1.22 4.32 -5.30
C GLY A 228 -2.28 3.45 -6.01
N TYR A 229 -3.54 3.80 -5.80
CA TYR A 229 -4.65 3.16 -6.49
C TYR A 229 -5.01 3.88 -7.80
N LEU A 230 -5.25 5.19 -7.78
CA LEU A 230 -5.66 5.94 -8.97
C LEU A 230 -4.49 6.28 -9.89
N GLU A 231 -3.35 6.63 -9.30
CA GLU A 231 -2.17 7.10 -10.03
C GLU A 231 -0.90 6.66 -9.33
N THR A 232 0.18 6.65 -10.11
CA THR A 232 1.55 6.60 -9.63
C THR A 232 2.12 8.01 -9.67
N THR A 233 2.69 8.46 -8.55
CA THR A 233 3.28 9.79 -8.42
C THR A 233 4.74 9.67 -8.04
N VAL A 234 5.60 10.41 -8.75
CA VAL A 234 7.04 10.47 -8.49
C VAL A 234 7.40 11.89 -8.07
N LEU A 235 7.83 12.05 -6.83
CA LEU A 235 8.22 13.33 -6.25
C LEU A 235 9.66 13.27 -5.74
N PRO A 236 10.58 14.08 -6.30
CA PRO A 236 11.91 14.23 -5.75
C PRO A 236 11.85 15.18 -4.55
N THR A 237 12.45 14.76 -3.45
CA THR A 237 12.58 15.56 -2.22
C THR A 237 14.05 15.84 -1.97
N PHE A 238 14.40 17.09 -1.70
CA PHE A 238 15.77 17.50 -1.40
C PHE A 238 15.79 18.37 -0.15
N SER A 239 16.64 18.03 0.83
CA SER A 239 16.74 18.76 2.11
C SER A 239 15.38 18.98 2.80
N ALA A 240 14.57 17.93 2.84
CA ALA A 240 13.20 17.91 3.39
C ALA A 240 12.22 18.87 2.70
N ARG A 241 12.52 19.30 1.46
CA ARG A 241 11.63 20.11 0.63
C ARG A 241 11.19 19.32 -0.60
N PRO A 242 9.87 19.20 -0.86
CA PRO A 242 9.37 18.52 -2.04
C PRO A 242 9.60 19.42 -3.25
N LEU A 243 10.21 18.90 -4.30
CA LEU A 243 10.46 19.64 -5.53
C LEU A 243 9.27 19.47 -6.48
N THR A 244 8.12 20.04 -6.11
CA THR A 244 6.84 19.95 -6.84
C THR A 244 6.95 20.28 -8.34
N PRO A 245 7.79 21.23 -8.81
CA PRO A 245 7.96 21.45 -10.26
C PRO A 245 8.45 20.24 -11.05
N TYR A 246 9.08 19.25 -10.40
CA TYR A 246 9.66 18.07 -11.06
C TYR A 246 8.86 16.77 -10.91
N ILE A 247 7.87 16.72 -9.99
CA ILE A 247 6.49 16.45 -10.41
C ILE A 247 6.24 15.50 -11.59
N ARG A 248 6.20 14.17 -11.47
CA ARG A 248 5.64 13.30 -12.53
C ARG A 248 4.55 12.38 -12.01
N THR A 249 3.57 12.11 -12.87
CA THR A 249 2.49 11.18 -12.61
C THR A 249 2.22 10.28 -13.81
N THR A 250 1.61 9.13 -13.57
CA THR A 250 1.03 8.25 -14.61
C THR A 250 -0.20 7.55 -14.01
N PRO A 251 -1.30 7.36 -14.78
CA PRO A 251 -2.48 6.64 -14.28
C PRO A 251 -2.24 5.12 -14.15
N LEU A 252 -1.08 4.61 -14.57
CA LEU A 252 -0.68 3.22 -14.42
C LEU A 252 -0.38 2.90 -12.95
N ALA A 253 -1.43 2.47 -12.25
CA ALA A 253 -1.42 2.17 -10.82
C ALA A 253 -2.39 1.02 -10.47
N GLY A 254 -2.86 0.95 -9.22
CA GLY A 254 -3.73 -0.12 -8.75
C GLY A 254 -5.07 -0.28 -9.51
N ARG A 255 -5.66 0.81 -10.02
CA ARG A 255 -6.90 0.81 -10.81
C ARG A 255 -6.67 0.22 -12.20
N ALA A 256 -5.57 0.60 -12.86
CA ALA A 256 -5.17 0.02 -14.15
C ALA A 256 -4.94 -1.50 -14.01
N LEU A 257 -4.28 -1.93 -12.92
CA LEU A 257 -4.10 -3.34 -12.61
C LEU A 257 -5.41 -4.08 -12.36
N THR A 258 -6.34 -3.51 -11.57
CA THR A 258 -7.67 -4.10 -11.35
C THR A 258 -8.48 -4.21 -12.64
N LYS A 259 -8.44 -3.18 -13.50
CA LYS A 259 -9.10 -3.18 -14.82
C LYS A 259 -8.54 -4.30 -15.69
N ARG A 260 -7.21 -4.40 -15.79
CA ARG A 260 -6.52 -5.44 -16.54
C ARG A 260 -6.85 -6.84 -16.03
N LEU A 261 -6.88 -7.03 -14.71
CA LEU A 261 -7.25 -8.30 -14.10
C LEU A 261 -8.68 -8.71 -14.48
N LYS A 262 -9.63 -7.77 -14.43
CA LYS A 262 -11.02 -8.03 -14.81
C LYS A 262 -11.14 -8.45 -16.28
N GLU A 263 -10.44 -7.76 -17.18
CA GLU A 263 -10.42 -8.09 -18.61
C GLU A 263 -9.85 -9.49 -18.83
N LEU A 264 -8.68 -9.80 -18.26
CA LEU A 264 -8.03 -11.11 -18.42
C LEU A 264 -8.89 -12.24 -17.85
N LEU A 265 -9.49 -12.07 -16.66
CA LEU A 265 -10.37 -13.08 -16.06
C LEU A 265 -11.67 -13.27 -16.85
N SER A 266 -12.20 -12.22 -17.47
CA SER A 266 -13.42 -12.32 -18.28
C SER A 266 -13.17 -13.06 -19.59
N THR A 267 -11.96 -12.92 -20.17
CA THR A 267 -11.62 -13.55 -21.45
C THR A 267 -11.07 -14.97 -21.28
N PHE A 268 -10.17 -15.19 -20.31
CA PHE A 268 -9.42 -16.45 -20.18
C PHE A 268 -9.71 -17.22 -18.89
N GLY A 269 -10.41 -16.60 -17.95
CA GLY A 269 -10.84 -17.30 -16.75
C GLY A 269 -11.93 -18.30 -17.07
N SER A 270 -11.96 -19.39 -16.32
CA SER A 270 -13.07 -20.35 -16.35
C SER A 270 -13.67 -20.50 -14.96
N MET A 271 -14.91 -20.96 -14.88
CA MET A 271 -15.62 -21.13 -13.62
C MET A 271 -16.46 -22.40 -13.65
N ILE A 272 -16.50 -23.09 -12.51
CA ILE A 272 -17.32 -24.26 -12.26
C ILE A 272 -18.42 -23.87 -11.28
N ILE A 273 -19.68 -24.07 -11.68
CA ILE A 273 -20.86 -23.79 -10.87
C ILE A 273 -21.57 -25.10 -10.53
N PRO A 274 -21.56 -25.55 -9.27
CA PRO A 274 -22.32 -26.73 -8.85
C PRO A 274 -23.83 -26.56 -9.13
N PRO A 275 -24.54 -27.62 -9.57
CA PRO A 275 -24.11 -29.02 -9.63
C PRO A 275 -23.33 -29.41 -10.90
N SER A 276 -23.10 -28.48 -11.83
CA SER A 276 -22.30 -28.76 -13.03
C SER A 276 -20.83 -28.90 -12.67
N THR A 277 -20.18 -29.90 -13.25
CA THR A 277 -18.71 -30.09 -13.22
C THR A 277 -18.03 -29.50 -14.45
N LYS A 278 -18.80 -29.03 -15.44
CA LYS A 278 -18.25 -28.43 -16.66
C LYS A 278 -17.75 -27.02 -16.39
N GLU A 279 -16.58 -26.71 -16.93
CA GLU A 279 -16.05 -25.36 -16.98
C GLU A 279 -16.91 -24.48 -17.90
N SER A 280 -17.14 -23.26 -17.47
CA SER A 280 -17.92 -22.24 -18.17
C SER A 280 -17.13 -20.92 -18.17
N PRO A 281 -17.35 -20.03 -19.15
CA PRO A 281 -16.72 -18.73 -19.16
C PRO A 281 -17.17 -17.89 -17.95
N VAL A 282 -16.29 -17.03 -17.47
CA VAL A 282 -16.55 -16.20 -16.29
C VAL A 282 -17.51 -15.07 -16.63
N HIS A 283 -18.67 -15.05 -15.98
CA HIS A 283 -19.63 -13.95 -16.15
C HIS A 283 -19.20 -12.72 -15.32
N ALA A 284 -19.19 -11.53 -15.94
CA ALA A 284 -18.72 -10.28 -15.32
C ALA A 284 -19.40 -9.94 -13.98
N LYS A 285 -20.64 -10.41 -13.76
CA LYS A 285 -21.40 -10.23 -12.51
C LYS A 285 -20.72 -10.81 -11.27
N TYR A 286 -19.85 -11.81 -11.44
CA TYR A 286 -19.13 -12.45 -10.34
C TYR A 286 -17.77 -11.78 -10.04
N LEU A 287 -17.28 -10.95 -10.96
CA LEU A 287 -16.03 -10.20 -10.83
C LEU A 287 -16.32 -8.83 -10.19
N THR A 288 -16.84 -8.85 -8.97
CA THR A 288 -17.09 -7.63 -8.19
C THR A 288 -15.77 -6.97 -7.79
N PRO A 289 -15.74 -5.64 -7.54
CA PRO A 289 -14.52 -4.96 -7.13
C PRO A 289 -13.86 -5.56 -5.88
N ALA A 290 -14.66 -6.05 -4.93
CA ALA A 290 -14.18 -6.73 -3.73
C ALA A 290 -13.47 -8.06 -4.04
N VAL A 291 -14.02 -8.87 -4.96
CA VAL A 291 -13.40 -10.13 -5.40
C VAL A 291 -12.10 -9.85 -6.15
N LEU A 292 -12.09 -8.85 -7.04
CA LEU A 292 -10.89 -8.48 -7.78
C LEU A 292 -9.78 -7.96 -6.87
N GLU A 293 -10.11 -7.13 -5.87
CA GLU A 293 -9.16 -6.64 -4.88
C GLU A 293 -8.56 -7.78 -4.05
N ASP A 294 -9.39 -8.74 -3.65
CA ASP A 294 -8.95 -9.91 -2.89
C ASP A 294 -8.07 -10.86 -3.74
N ILE A 295 -8.42 -11.07 -5.01
CA ILE A 295 -7.58 -11.83 -5.94
C ILE A 295 -6.23 -11.13 -6.15
N LYS A 296 -6.27 -9.81 -6.38
CA LYS A 296 -5.09 -8.97 -6.60
C LYS A 296 -4.12 -9.04 -5.43
N THR A 297 -4.62 -8.98 -4.21
CA THR A 297 -3.78 -8.99 -2.99
C THR A 297 -3.25 -10.37 -2.63
N ARG A 298 -3.97 -11.46 -2.97
CA ARG A 298 -3.60 -12.82 -2.57
C ARG A 298 -2.82 -13.62 -3.62
N PHE A 299 -3.08 -13.41 -4.90
CA PHE A 299 -2.63 -14.33 -5.95
C PHE A 299 -1.75 -13.71 -7.03
N ILE A 300 -1.78 -12.39 -7.19
CA ILE A 300 -1.01 -11.67 -8.20
C ILE A 300 0.39 -11.38 -7.67
N PHE A 301 1.40 -11.54 -8.53
CA PHE A 301 2.79 -11.22 -8.23
C PHE A 301 3.49 -10.70 -9.49
N VAL A 302 4.59 -9.98 -9.31
CA VAL A 302 5.34 -9.40 -10.42
C VAL A 302 6.36 -10.41 -10.92
N SER A 303 6.35 -10.66 -12.23
CA SER A 303 7.36 -11.49 -12.88
C SER A 303 8.65 -10.71 -13.14
N PRO A 304 9.82 -11.39 -13.16
CA PRO A 304 11.05 -10.82 -13.68
C PRO A 304 10.92 -10.40 -15.14
N ILE A 305 11.87 -9.56 -15.61
CA ILE A 305 11.94 -9.17 -17.02
C ILE A 305 12.07 -10.43 -17.88
N MET A 306 11.20 -10.57 -18.88
CA MET A 306 11.43 -11.54 -19.95
C MET A 306 12.64 -11.11 -20.76
N VAL A 307 13.74 -11.86 -20.68
CA VAL A 307 14.85 -11.74 -21.62
C VAL A 307 14.41 -12.36 -22.95
N SER A 308 13.65 -11.61 -23.73
CA SER A 308 13.60 -11.78 -25.19
C SER A 308 13.34 -10.42 -25.83
N ALA A 309 14.42 -9.65 -25.91
CA ALA A 309 14.49 -8.48 -26.80
C ALA A 309 14.43 -8.88 -28.30
N ALA A 310 14.30 -10.17 -28.63
CA ALA A 310 14.28 -10.68 -30.00
C ALA A 310 12.87 -10.83 -30.60
N SER A 311 11.81 -10.66 -29.82
CA SER A 311 10.41 -10.78 -30.30
C SER A 311 9.60 -9.48 -30.26
N ILE A 312 10.22 -8.35 -29.90
CA ILE A 312 9.57 -7.03 -29.97
C ILE A 312 9.88 -6.41 -31.34
N GLY A 313 9.32 -7.06 -32.36
CA GLY A 313 8.96 -6.39 -33.60
C GLY A 313 7.76 -5.48 -33.33
N ILE A 314 7.80 -4.29 -33.91
CA ILE A 314 6.98 -3.12 -33.63
C ILE A 314 5.49 -3.33 -33.97
N ALA A 315 4.64 -2.72 -33.14
CA ALA A 315 3.30 -2.19 -33.40
C ALA A 315 2.08 -3.12 -33.56
N GLU A 316 0.96 -2.49 -33.21
CA GLU A 316 -0.45 -2.90 -33.29
C GLU A 316 -0.96 -3.77 -32.14
N LYS A 317 -2.15 -3.37 -31.65
CA LYS A 317 -3.03 -4.07 -30.72
C LYS A 317 -2.76 -5.58 -30.76
N THR A 318 -1.93 -6.07 -29.84
CA THR A 318 -1.73 -7.52 -29.68
C THR A 318 -3.12 -8.10 -29.51
N LEU A 319 -3.57 -8.89 -30.50
CA LEU A 319 -4.89 -9.51 -30.44
C LEU A 319 -4.96 -10.29 -29.13
N VAL A 320 -6.11 -10.25 -28.47
CA VAL A 320 -6.25 -10.82 -27.13
C VAL A 320 -5.78 -12.29 -27.12
N GLU A 321 -6.08 -13.04 -28.18
CA GLU A 321 -5.66 -14.43 -28.41
C GLU A 321 -4.13 -14.64 -28.48
N ASP A 322 -3.36 -13.67 -28.98
CA ASP A 322 -1.89 -13.76 -29.05
C ASP A 322 -1.24 -13.64 -27.66
N MET A 323 -1.93 -13.00 -26.71
CA MET A 323 -1.39 -12.80 -25.36
C MET A 323 -1.36 -14.09 -24.55
N GLU A 324 -2.37 -14.95 -24.69
CA GLU A 324 -2.36 -16.25 -24.01
C GLU A 324 -1.20 -17.11 -24.53
N ASN A 325 -1.01 -17.19 -25.85
CA ASN A 325 0.11 -17.93 -26.43
C ASN A 325 1.48 -17.36 -26.00
N LYS A 326 1.62 -16.03 -25.97
CA LYS A 326 2.85 -15.35 -25.54
C LYS A 326 3.16 -15.58 -24.05
N TYR A 327 2.14 -15.51 -23.19
CA TYR A 327 2.34 -15.51 -21.74
C TYR A 327 2.23 -16.89 -21.11
N ALA A 328 1.32 -17.74 -21.59
CA ALA A 328 1.15 -19.10 -21.06
C ALA A 328 2.35 -19.99 -21.36
N SER A 329 3.00 -19.83 -22.52
CA SER A 329 4.18 -20.61 -22.90
C SER A 329 5.42 -20.35 -22.01
N VAL A 330 5.50 -19.16 -21.40
CA VAL A 330 6.63 -18.73 -20.58
C VAL A 330 6.30 -18.73 -19.08
N SER A 331 5.01 -18.85 -18.72
CA SER A 331 4.59 -18.81 -17.32
C SER A 331 4.95 -20.09 -16.59
N SER A 332 5.48 -19.92 -15.38
CA SER A 332 5.77 -21.03 -14.45
C SER A 332 4.71 -21.17 -13.36
N ALA A 333 3.71 -20.28 -13.35
CA ALA A 333 2.71 -20.20 -12.31
C ALA A 333 1.62 -21.28 -12.49
N THR A 334 1.17 -21.85 -11.37
CA THR A 334 0.04 -22.79 -11.38
C THR A 334 -1.31 -22.08 -11.39
N ASN A 335 -2.33 -22.75 -11.90
CA ASN A 335 -3.70 -22.27 -11.79
C ASN A 335 -4.14 -22.24 -10.31
N VAL A 336 -5.02 -21.30 -9.97
CA VAL A 336 -5.58 -21.17 -8.62
C VAL A 336 -7.10 -21.32 -8.68
N LEU A 337 -7.63 -22.07 -7.72
CA LEU A 337 -9.06 -22.22 -7.50
C LEU A 337 -9.52 -21.20 -6.45
N TYR A 338 -10.40 -20.29 -6.85
CA TYR A 338 -10.93 -19.23 -6.02
C TYR A 338 -12.43 -19.45 -5.77
N PRO A 339 -12.88 -19.59 -4.51
CA PRO A 339 -14.30 -19.79 -4.23
C PRO A 339 -15.10 -18.48 -4.39
N ILE A 340 -16.17 -18.51 -5.19
CA ILE A 340 -17.07 -17.38 -5.42
C ILE A 340 -18.47 -17.70 -4.90
N THR A 341 -19.10 -16.75 -4.21
CA THR A 341 -20.52 -16.86 -3.86
C THR A 341 -21.40 -16.45 -5.05
N ILE A 342 -22.23 -17.36 -5.53
CA ILE A 342 -23.06 -17.18 -6.73
C ILE A 342 -24.43 -16.61 -6.39
N SER A 343 -25.07 -17.18 -5.38
CA SER A 343 -26.40 -16.79 -4.94
C SER A 343 -26.49 -16.89 -3.42
N LYS A 344 -27.29 -16.01 -2.82
CA LYS A 344 -27.68 -16.04 -1.42
C LYS A 344 -29.20 -16.21 -1.37
N SER A 345 -29.68 -17.45 -1.37
CA SER A 345 -31.10 -17.74 -1.14
C SER A 345 -31.28 -18.21 0.30
N GLY A 346 -31.73 -17.33 1.18
CA GLY A 346 -31.96 -17.67 2.59
C GLY A 346 -30.70 -18.11 3.33
N ARG A 347 -30.69 -19.33 3.90
CA ARG A 347 -29.56 -19.89 4.68
C ARG A 347 -28.54 -20.65 3.83
N GLU A 348 -28.85 -20.95 2.56
CA GLU A 348 -27.96 -21.71 1.68
C GLU A 348 -27.18 -20.77 0.75
N ARG A 349 -25.86 -21.00 0.67
CA ARG A 349 -24.96 -20.27 -0.22
C ARG A 349 -24.50 -21.22 -1.31
N GLN A 350 -24.87 -20.93 -2.54
CA GLN A 350 -24.29 -21.63 -3.68
C GLN A 350 -22.89 -21.07 -3.92
N ILE A 351 -21.88 -21.92 -3.82
CA ILE A 351 -20.47 -21.57 -4.02
C ILE A 351 -20.02 -22.13 -5.35
N GLY A 352 -19.56 -21.26 -6.25
CA GLY A 352 -18.82 -21.62 -7.45
C GLY A 352 -17.32 -21.59 -7.22
N THR A 353 -16.58 -22.12 -8.18
CA THR A 353 -15.12 -22.06 -8.20
C THR A 353 -14.68 -21.32 -9.45
N LEU A 354 -14.03 -20.18 -9.29
CA LEU A 354 -13.30 -19.48 -10.35
C LEU A 354 -11.90 -20.08 -10.47
N ILE A 355 -11.55 -20.50 -11.68
CA ILE A 355 -10.23 -20.98 -12.04
C ILE A 355 -9.47 -19.79 -12.62
N ILE A 356 -8.39 -19.42 -11.95
CA ILE A 356 -7.50 -18.33 -12.33
C ILE A 356 -6.27 -18.95 -12.99
N PRO A 357 -6.08 -18.78 -14.31
CA PRO A 357 -4.87 -19.23 -14.98
C PRO A 357 -3.59 -18.69 -14.33
N GLY A 358 -2.57 -19.54 -14.24
CA GLY A 358 -1.27 -19.18 -13.66
C GLY A 358 -0.63 -17.97 -14.34
N TRP A 359 -0.65 -17.94 -15.67
CA TRP A 359 -0.05 -16.86 -16.44
C TRP A 359 -0.70 -15.49 -16.18
N ILE A 360 -2.01 -15.44 -15.89
CA ILE A 360 -2.68 -14.19 -15.50
C ILE A 360 -2.09 -13.67 -14.19
N ARG A 361 -1.84 -14.57 -13.22
CA ARG A 361 -1.27 -14.21 -11.91
C ARG A 361 0.10 -13.56 -12.03
N GLU A 362 0.90 -14.05 -12.98
CA GLU A 362 2.27 -13.62 -13.22
C GLU A 362 2.37 -12.37 -14.12
N ARG A 363 1.44 -12.22 -15.07
CA ARG A 363 1.54 -11.21 -16.15
C ARG A 363 0.53 -10.08 -16.08
N CYS A 364 -0.43 -10.15 -15.15
CA CYS A 364 -1.37 -9.05 -14.95
C CYS A 364 -0.65 -7.73 -14.60
N ALA A 365 0.49 -7.80 -13.89
CA ALA A 365 1.29 -6.64 -13.51
C ALA A 365 2.11 -6.01 -14.65
N GLU A 366 2.16 -6.60 -15.85
CA GLU A 366 2.90 -6.03 -17.00
C GLU A 366 2.34 -4.66 -17.41
N VAL A 367 1.05 -4.40 -17.18
CA VAL A 367 0.41 -3.09 -17.43
C VAL A 367 1.09 -1.92 -16.69
N LEU A 368 1.84 -2.19 -15.62
CA LEU A 368 2.58 -1.14 -14.88
C LEU A 368 3.92 -0.80 -15.54
N PHE A 369 4.46 -1.71 -16.36
CA PHE A 369 5.78 -1.61 -16.98
C PHE A 369 5.71 -1.38 -18.50
N GLU A 370 4.61 -1.80 -19.12
CA GLU A 370 4.23 -1.50 -20.51
C GLU A 370 3.60 -0.10 -20.55
N GLY A 371 4.41 0.92 -20.88
CA GLY A 371 3.90 2.24 -21.25
C GLY A 371 3.61 2.29 -22.75
N ASP A 372 2.70 3.16 -23.17
CA ASP A 372 2.43 3.45 -24.58
C ASP A 372 2.95 4.85 -24.96
N GLU A 373 2.52 5.38 -26.11
CA GLU A 373 2.94 6.71 -26.58
C GLU A 373 2.35 7.85 -25.72
N ASP A 374 1.20 7.61 -25.08
CA ASP A 374 0.44 8.62 -24.32
C ASP A 374 0.74 8.53 -22.81
N GLU A 375 0.98 7.31 -22.31
CA GLU A 375 1.16 6.99 -20.88
C GLU A 375 2.52 6.32 -20.63
N SER A 376 3.42 7.05 -19.98
CA SER A 376 4.69 6.48 -19.53
C SER A 376 4.49 5.43 -18.45
N SER A 377 5.23 4.33 -18.55
CA SER A 377 5.29 3.29 -17.51
C SER A 377 5.73 3.86 -16.16
N VAL A 378 5.51 3.11 -15.07
CA VAL A 378 5.92 3.53 -13.72
C VAL A 378 7.43 3.85 -13.68
N VAL A 379 8.23 3.10 -14.44
CA VAL A 379 9.69 3.32 -14.57
C VAL A 379 10.00 4.52 -15.45
N GLY A 380 9.30 4.67 -16.59
CA GLY A 380 9.43 5.85 -17.45
C GLY A 380 9.14 7.15 -16.70
N CYS A 381 8.08 7.15 -15.90
CA CYS A 381 7.68 8.25 -15.02
C CYS A 381 8.81 8.64 -14.05
N ALA A 382 9.49 7.65 -13.44
CA ALA A 382 10.62 7.90 -12.54
C ALA A 382 11.84 8.48 -13.25
N LEU A 383 12.18 7.96 -14.44
CA LEU A 383 13.30 8.45 -15.24
C LEU A 383 13.04 9.85 -15.81
N GLU A 384 11.82 10.14 -16.25
CA GLU A 384 11.41 11.48 -16.68
C GLU A 384 11.45 12.50 -15.54
N CYS A 385 11.13 12.06 -14.32
CA CYS A 385 11.28 12.89 -13.13
C CYS A 385 12.76 13.26 -12.94
N LEU A 386 13.66 12.26 -12.90
CA LEU A 386 15.10 12.47 -12.80
C LEU A 386 15.64 13.33 -13.96
N LEU A 387 15.16 13.14 -15.19
CA LEU A 387 15.57 13.92 -16.35
C LEU A 387 15.24 15.41 -16.20
N LYS A 388 14.05 15.75 -15.67
CA LYS A 388 13.69 17.16 -15.43
C LYS A 388 14.39 17.77 -14.21
N THR A 389 14.85 16.96 -13.26
CA THR A 389 15.62 17.49 -12.11
C THR A 389 16.98 18.05 -12.54
N PRO A 390 17.48 19.12 -11.89
CA PRO A 390 18.81 19.67 -12.12
C PRO A 390 19.91 18.62 -11.97
N ILE A 391 20.95 18.70 -12.82
CA ILE A 391 21.99 17.68 -12.92
C ILE A 391 22.67 17.33 -11.58
N HIS A 392 22.90 18.34 -10.73
CA HIS A 392 23.53 18.16 -9.41
C HIS A 392 22.67 17.39 -8.41
N LEU A 393 21.34 17.36 -8.60
CA LEU A 393 20.41 16.69 -7.70
C LEU A 393 20.15 15.23 -8.10
N ARG A 394 20.38 14.88 -9.37
CA ARG A 394 20.04 13.54 -9.91
C ARG A 394 20.72 12.40 -9.17
N ARG A 395 22.02 12.52 -8.90
CA ARG A 395 22.77 11.47 -8.19
C ARG A 395 22.29 11.26 -6.75
N PRO A 396 22.20 12.31 -5.89
CA PRO A 396 21.60 12.16 -4.55
C PRO A 396 20.20 11.56 -4.54
N LEU A 397 19.36 11.90 -5.53
CA LEU A 397 18.01 11.35 -5.66
C LEU A 397 18.01 9.86 -6.08
N ALA A 398 18.87 9.49 -7.04
CA ALA A 398 19.01 8.10 -7.51
C ALA A 398 19.59 7.16 -6.44
N SER A 399 20.47 7.67 -5.56
CA SER A 399 21.02 6.92 -4.42
C SER A 399 20.08 6.77 -3.23
N ALA A 400 18.84 7.25 -3.35
CA ALA A 400 17.87 7.22 -2.27
C ALA A 400 16.45 7.09 -2.82
N ILE A 401 16.19 5.99 -3.52
CA ILE A 401 14.85 5.69 -4.06
C ILE A 401 13.99 5.02 -2.99
N LEU A 402 12.80 5.55 -2.78
CA LEU A 402 11.81 5.01 -1.85
C LEU A 402 10.53 4.65 -2.60
N LEU A 403 10.17 3.37 -2.60
CA LEU A 403 8.90 2.87 -3.13
C LEU A 403 7.83 2.93 -2.04
N VAL A 404 6.71 3.59 -2.29
CA VAL A 404 5.57 3.67 -1.36
C VAL A 404 4.25 3.40 -2.08
N GLY A 405 3.16 3.28 -1.32
CA GLY A 405 1.83 2.98 -1.87
C GLY A 405 1.43 1.51 -1.72
N GLY A 406 0.18 1.19 -2.07
CA GLY A 406 -0.37 -0.16 -1.92
C GLY A 406 0.12 -1.13 -2.99
N THR A 407 0.33 -0.65 -4.22
CA THR A 407 0.67 -1.50 -5.37
C THR A 407 2.12 -1.99 -5.31
N THR A 408 3.02 -1.26 -4.64
CA THR A 408 4.41 -1.67 -4.41
C THR A 408 4.55 -2.88 -3.48
N LEU A 409 3.49 -3.26 -2.76
CA LEU A 409 3.46 -4.45 -1.91
C LEU A 409 3.31 -5.76 -2.70
N LEU A 410 3.08 -5.70 -4.02
CA LEU A 410 3.06 -6.90 -4.86
C LEU A 410 4.42 -7.62 -4.76
N PRO A 411 4.43 -8.96 -4.61
CA PRO A 411 5.69 -9.71 -4.53
C PRO A 411 6.57 -9.44 -5.75
N ASN A 412 7.87 -9.26 -5.52
CA ASN A 412 8.90 -8.93 -6.52
C ASN A 412 8.80 -7.57 -7.21
N PHE A 413 7.88 -6.67 -6.80
CA PHE A 413 7.73 -5.36 -7.44
C PHE A 413 9.03 -4.55 -7.46
N GLN A 414 9.73 -4.41 -6.32
CA GLN A 414 10.98 -3.65 -6.26
C GLN A 414 12.06 -4.24 -7.18
N SER A 415 12.22 -5.56 -7.19
CA SER A 415 13.23 -6.23 -8.00
C SER A 415 12.96 -6.00 -9.50
N ARG A 416 11.72 -6.19 -9.95
CA ARG A 416 11.33 -5.91 -11.33
C ARG A 416 11.50 -4.43 -11.67
N PHE A 417 11.07 -3.52 -10.79
CA PHE A 417 11.24 -2.08 -10.99
C PHE A 417 12.71 -1.70 -11.17
N GLY A 418 13.61 -2.22 -10.34
CA GLY A 418 15.06 -2.00 -10.46
C GLY A 418 15.65 -2.55 -11.75
N GLN A 419 15.29 -3.78 -12.13
CA GLN A 419 15.72 -4.37 -13.40
C GLN A 419 15.28 -3.52 -14.60
N GLU A 420 14.04 -3.05 -14.58
CA GLU A 420 13.43 -2.31 -15.68
C GLU A 420 14.01 -0.90 -15.77
N LEU A 421 14.28 -0.27 -14.62
CA LEU A 421 15.00 1.00 -14.51
C LEU A 421 16.39 0.90 -15.13
N LEU A 422 17.17 -0.12 -14.77
CA LEU A 422 18.50 -0.36 -15.33
C LEU A 422 18.43 -0.68 -16.83
N ARG A 423 17.46 -1.48 -17.27
CA ARG A 423 17.25 -1.77 -18.69
C ARG A 423 16.97 -0.48 -19.46
N ALA A 424 16.02 0.34 -19.01
CA ALA A 424 15.63 1.58 -19.66
C ALA A 424 16.78 2.59 -19.75
N LEU A 425 17.64 2.69 -18.72
CA LEU A 425 18.84 3.54 -18.76
C LEU A 425 19.83 3.18 -19.88
N HIS A 426 19.92 1.89 -20.24
CA HIS A 426 20.82 1.41 -21.28
C HIS A 426 20.18 1.35 -22.67
N THR A 427 18.90 0.98 -22.76
CA THR A 427 18.23 0.70 -24.03
C THR A 427 17.44 1.90 -24.58
N ASP A 428 16.84 2.71 -23.71
CA ASP A 428 15.98 3.82 -24.15
C ASP A 428 16.83 5.07 -24.44
N ARG A 429 16.80 5.52 -25.70
CA ARG A 429 17.55 6.70 -26.15
C ARG A 429 17.14 7.97 -25.38
N ARG A 430 15.90 8.06 -24.90
CA ARG A 430 15.39 9.21 -24.14
C ARG A 430 16.16 9.43 -22.84
N PHE A 431 16.66 8.36 -22.23
CA PHE A 431 17.33 8.39 -20.93
C PHE A 431 18.84 8.20 -21.01
N LYS A 432 19.43 8.24 -22.21
CA LYS A 432 20.88 8.06 -22.42
C LYS A 432 21.74 9.02 -21.58
N SER A 433 21.26 10.25 -21.34
CA SER A 433 21.94 11.24 -20.48
C SER A 433 21.98 10.88 -18.99
N LEU A 434 21.14 9.92 -18.57
CA LEU A 434 21.05 9.42 -17.20
C LEU A 434 21.85 8.11 -17.01
N SER A 435 22.44 7.55 -18.08
CA SER A 435 23.17 6.27 -18.03
C SER A 435 24.24 6.21 -16.93
N GLY A 436 24.94 7.33 -16.67
CA GLY A 436 25.92 7.44 -15.59
C GLY A 436 25.35 7.35 -14.16
N LEU A 437 24.03 7.26 -13.99
CA LEU A 437 23.38 7.02 -12.70
C LEU A 437 23.21 5.53 -12.38
N ALA A 438 23.46 4.62 -13.32
CA ALA A 438 23.22 3.18 -13.15
C ALA A 438 23.92 2.62 -11.89
N ASP A 439 25.17 3.00 -11.66
CA ASP A 439 25.98 2.57 -10.50
C ASP A 439 25.60 3.27 -9.18
N HIS A 440 24.62 4.19 -9.23
CA HIS A 440 24.17 4.97 -8.08
C HIS A 440 22.72 4.70 -7.71
N ILE A 441 22.04 3.78 -8.40
CA ILE A 441 20.68 3.39 -8.05
C ILE A 441 20.72 2.58 -6.75
N GLU A 442 20.09 3.12 -5.71
CA GLU A 442 19.94 2.44 -4.42
C GLU A 442 18.51 2.59 -3.91
N PHE A 443 17.88 1.47 -3.54
CA PHE A 443 16.61 1.45 -2.85
C PHE A 443 16.83 1.53 -1.35
N LEU A 444 16.18 2.48 -0.67
CA LEU A 444 16.29 2.63 0.77
C LEU A 444 15.81 1.40 1.56
N GLU A 445 15.00 0.54 0.94
CA GLU A 445 14.58 -0.74 1.53
C GLU A 445 15.74 -1.73 1.65
N ASP A 446 16.70 -1.70 0.73
CA ASP A 446 17.84 -2.63 0.73
C ASP A 446 18.85 -2.29 1.81
N SER A 447 19.05 -1.00 2.09
CA SER A 447 19.91 -0.51 3.19
C SER A 447 19.28 -0.70 4.58
N GLY A 448 18.14 -1.39 4.69
CA GLY A 448 17.43 -1.65 5.95
C GLY A 448 16.66 -0.44 6.51
N SER A 449 17.09 0.78 6.18
CA SER A 449 16.46 2.03 6.63
C SER A 449 15.00 2.19 6.16
N GLY A 450 14.63 1.61 5.03
CA GLY A 450 13.26 1.62 4.50
C GLY A 450 12.35 0.50 5.04
N LYS A 451 12.89 -0.60 5.58
CA LYS A 451 12.10 -1.79 5.95
C LYS A 451 11.32 -1.67 7.26
N VAL A 452 11.53 -0.59 8.02
CA VAL A 452 10.92 -0.40 9.35
C VAL A 452 9.39 -0.35 9.28
N PHE A 453 8.86 0.31 8.26
CA PHE A 453 7.41 0.53 8.10
C PHE A 453 6.93 0.00 6.75
N VAL A 454 5.74 -0.61 6.77
CA VAL A 454 5.05 -1.13 5.58
C VAL A 454 4.84 0.01 4.57
N ALA A 455 5.19 -0.23 3.30
CA ALA A 455 5.18 0.79 2.23
C ALA A 455 3.86 1.57 2.13
N ASN A 456 2.71 0.88 2.20
CA ASN A 456 1.38 1.49 2.15
C ASN A 456 1.05 2.40 3.36
N CYS A 457 1.73 2.24 4.50
CA CYS A 457 1.46 3.02 5.71
C CYS A 457 2.52 4.12 5.98
N ARG A 458 3.57 4.23 5.17
CA ARG A 458 4.69 5.15 5.44
C ARG A 458 4.27 6.62 5.53
N ALA A 459 3.40 7.07 4.62
CA ALA A 459 2.87 8.44 4.67
C ALA A 459 2.15 8.72 6.00
N TRP A 460 1.29 7.80 6.43
CA TRP A 460 0.59 7.91 7.71
C TRP A 460 1.57 7.92 8.91
N VAL A 461 2.57 7.04 8.91
CA VAL A 461 3.58 6.99 9.98
C VAL A 461 4.40 8.28 10.04
N GLY A 462 4.78 8.85 8.89
CA GLY A 462 5.40 10.16 8.86
C GLY A 462 4.51 11.25 9.44
N GLY A 463 3.21 11.23 9.13
CA GLY A 463 2.22 12.14 9.72
C GLY A 463 2.11 11.98 11.24
N SER A 464 2.19 10.74 11.73
CA SER A 464 2.25 10.41 13.16
C SER A 464 3.49 11.00 13.84
N LEU A 465 4.67 10.87 13.23
CA LEU A 465 5.92 11.44 13.74
C LEU A 465 5.85 12.97 13.81
N ILE A 466 5.45 13.64 12.72
CA ILE A 466 5.32 15.10 12.69
C ILE A 466 4.26 15.59 13.68
N GLY A 467 3.14 14.88 13.78
CA GLY A 467 2.06 15.18 14.72
C GLY A 467 2.56 15.22 16.16
N SER A 468 3.40 14.24 16.56
CA SER A 468 4.00 14.14 17.90
C SER A 468 5.09 15.15 18.16
N LEU A 469 5.95 15.42 17.16
CA LEU A 469 7.03 16.40 17.29
C LEU A 469 6.53 17.85 17.28
N LYS A 470 5.25 18.06 16.98
CA LYS A 470 4.64 19.38 16.79
C LYS A 470 5.45 20.24 15.79
N SER A 471 6.03 19.58 14.78
CA SER A 471 6.90 20.21 13.78
C SER A 471 6.10 21.14 12.86
N THR A 472 6.79 22.13 12.28
CA THR A 472 6.23 23.19 11.43
C THR A 472 5.66 22.65 10.14
N VAL A 473 4.35 22.41 10.15
CA VAL A 473 3.52 22.17 8.98
C VAL A 473 2.57 23.36 8.83
N VAL A 474 2.07 23.63 7.63
CA VAL A 474 1.04 24.65 7.44
C VAL A 474 -0.22 24.21 8.18
N GLU A 475 -0.49 24.87 9.32
CA GLU A 475 -1.64 24.62 10.20
C GLU A 475 -2.65 25.76 10.02
N ILE A 476 -3.90 25.42 9.68
CA ILE A 476 -5.03 26.35 9.69
C ILE A 476 -5.89 26.03 10.91
N THR A 477 -6.23 27.06 11.68
CA THR A 477 -7.18 26.93 12.78
C THR A 477 -8.59 27.24 12.30
N ARG A 478 -9.59 26.70 13.00
CA ARG A 478 -10.99 26.90 12.65
C ARG A 478 -11.40 28.37 12.62
N GLU A 479 -10.84 29.19 13.51
CA GLU A 479 -11.12 30.63 13.60
C GLU A 479 -10.57 31.39 12.39
N LYS A 480 -9.48 30.90 11.78
CA LYS A 480 -8.84 31.48 10.59
C LYS A 480 -9.37 30.90 9.28
N TYR A 481 -10.23 29.89 9.33
CA TYR A 481 -10.73 29.22 8.14
C TYR A 481 -11.79 30.08 7.43
N THR A 482 -11.47 30.52 6.22
CA THR A 482 -12.33 31.36 5.37
C THR A 482 -12.99 30.58 4.22
N GLY A 483 -12.91 29.25 4.23
CA GLY A 483 -13.29 28.40 3.09
C GLY A 483 -12.13 28.09 2.14
N GLN A 484 -10.98 28.76 2.30
CA GLN A 484 -9.77 28.51 1.52
C GLN A 484 -8.73 27.70 2.31
N VAL A 485 -7.94 26.91 1.57
CA VAL A 485 -6.88 26.06 2.10
C VAL A 485 -5.59 26.30 1.30
N PRO A 486 -4.40 26.03 1.86
CA PRO A 486 -3.14 26.28 1.19
C PRO A 486 -2.99 25.29 0.02
N ASP A 487 -2.46 25.72 -1.10
CA ASP A 487 -2.15 24.85 -2.23
C ASP A 487 -0.63 24.79 -2.43
N TRP A 488 -0.10 23.56 -2.46
CA TRP A 488 1.32 23.28 -2.60
C TRP A 488 1.82 23.43 -4.03
N THR A 489 0.91 23.40 -5.00
CA THR A 489 1.24 23.54 -6.42
C THR A 489 1.36 25.01 -6.82
N THR A 490 0.62 25.89 -6.16
CA THR A 490 0.76 27.34 -6.24
C THR A 490 1.75 27.81 -5.18
N ALA A 491 3.04 27.53 -5.38
CA ALA A 491 4.07 28.13 -4.54
C ALA A 491 3.87 29.66 -4.50
N ASN A 492 3.37 30.21 -3.38
CA ASN A 492 3.27 31.64 -3.08
C ASN A 492 3.05 32.57 -4.29
N LEU A 493 1.92 32.43 -4.98
CA LEU A 493 1.37 33.50 -5.83
C LEU A 493 0.44 34.42 -5.03
N SER A 494 0.69 34.59 -3.73
CA SER A 494 0.29 35.83 -3.08
C SER A 494 1.15 36.91 -3.73
N LYS A 495 0.58 37.59 -4.73
CA LYS A 495 0.97 38.96 -5.05
C LYS A 495 1.09 39.68 -3.71
N SER A 496 2.24 40.30 -3.47
CA SER A 496 2.25 41.43 -2.56
C SER A 496 1.18 42.39 -3.10
N ASP A 497 0.12 42.59 -2.33
CA ASP A 497 -0.66 43.82 -2.44
C ASP A 497 0.25 44.93 -1.89
N ASP A 498 1.29 45.25 -2.66
CA ASP A 498 1.93 46.56 -2.63
C ASP A 498 0.97 47.49 -3.40
N ASN A 499 -0.07 47.94 -2.70
CA ASN A 499 -0.87 49.10 -3.07
C ASN A 499 -1.24 49.82 -1.78
N ASP A 500 -0.21 50.30 -1.09
CA ASP A 500 -0.28 51.51 -0.27
C ASP A 500 0.64 52.54 -0.93
N GLU A 501 0.08 53.30 -1.88
CA GLU A 501 0.45 54.70 -2.17
C GLU A 501 -0.76 55.45 -2.73
#